data_AF-A0A7C2UGP6-F1
#
_entry.id   AF-A0A7C2UGP6-F1
#
_cell.length_a   1.000
_cell.length_b   1.000
_cell.length_c   1.000
_cell.angle_alpha   90.00
_cell.angle_beta   90.00
_cell.angle_gamma   90.00
#
_symmetry.space_group_name_H-M   'P 1'
#
loop_
_entity.id
_entity.type
_entity.pdbx_description
1 polymer ?
#
loop_
_entity_poly.entity_id
_entity_poly.type
_entity_poly.pdbx_seq_one_letter_code
_entity_poly.pdbx_strand_id
1 'polypeptide(L)'
;MDIKAILSILIFILTYFFIAIEKTPKVYVALSGVLLLILFKVYEFEEIHNYIDWDTISFLFGIFLIVKVTEISGFFNYLSIKIIKKLNYDIVKIFLFFPLLAWFLSGFVDSITV
;
A
#
# COMPACT_ATOMS: atom_id res chain seq x y z
N MET A 1 -1.54 -17.73 -29.36
CA MET A 1 -2.06 -17.08 -28.14
C MET A 1 -3.55 -16.93 -28.31
N ASP A 2 -4.34 -17.34 -27.32
CA ASP A 2 -5.79 -17.17 -27.36
C ASP A 2 -6.17 -15.69 -27.35
N ILE A 3 -7.25 -15.34 -28.06
CA ILE A 3 -7.73 -13.95 -28.18
C ILE A 3 -8.01 -13.33 -26.80
N LYS A 4 -8.54 -14.13 -25.86
CA LYS A 4 -8.76 -13.72 -24.47
C LYS A 4 -7.45 -13.36 -23.76
N ALA A 5 -6.37 -14.10 -24.01
CA ALA A 5 -5.07 -13.83 -23.42
C ALA A 5 -4.47 -12.52 -23.95
N ILE A 6 -4.59 -12.27 -25.26
CA ILE A 6 -4.14 -11.00 -25.87
C ILE A 6 -4.91 -9.81 -25.28
N LEU A 7 -6.24 -9.91 -25.15
CA LEU A 7 -7.07 -8.88 -24.54
C LEU A 7 -6.70 -8.63 -23.07
N SER A 8 -6.46 -9.71 -22.31
CA SER A 8 -6.04 -9.60 -20.90
C SER A 8 -4.73 -8.82 -20.76
N ILE A 9 -3.73 -9.15 -21.58
CA ILE A 9 -2.42 -8.49 -21.56
C ILE A 9 -2.57 -7.02 -21.95
N LEU A 10 -3.37 -6.72 -22.98
CA LEU A 10 -3.61 -5.34 -23.41
C LEU A 10 -4.26 -4.50 -22.30
N ILE A 11 -5.31 -5.03 -21.66
CA ILE A 11 -6.01 -4.35 -20.55
C ILE A 11 -5.07 -4.17 -19.36
N PHE A 12 -4.25 -5.18 -19.04
CA PHE A 12 -3.25 -5.11 -17.98
C PHE A 12 -2.23 -3.98 -18.24
N ILE A 13 -1.64 -3.94 -19.44
CA ILE A 13 -0.67 -2.90 -19.81
C ILE A 13 -1.30 -1.51 -19.72
N LEU A 14 -2.51 -1.33 -20.26
CA LEU A 14 -3.22 -0.06 -20.19
C LEU A 14 -3.50 0.37 -18.74
N THR A 15 -4.04 -0.55 -17.92
CA THR A 15 -4.35 -0.28 -16.51
C THR A 15 -3.08 0.13 -15.75
N TYR A 16 -1.98 -0.61 -15.93
CA TYR A 16 -0.72 -0.31 -15.27
C TYR A 16 -0.11 1.01 -15.74
N PHE A 17 -0.21 1.32 -17.04
CA PHE A 17 0.23 2.61 -17.58
C PHE A 17 -0.50 3.79 -16.93
N PHE A 18 -1.82 3.69 -16.76
CA PHE A 18 -2.60 4.72 -16.05
C PHE A 18 -2.27 4.81 -14.56
N ILE A 19 -2.00 3.67 -13.90
CA ILE A 19 -1.52 3.66 -12.51
C ILE A 19 -0.16 4.38 -12.40
N ALA A 20 0.76 4.12 -13.31
CA ALA A 20 2.11 4.68 -13.31
C ALA A 20 2.14 6.19 -13.58
N ILE A 21 1.16 6.71 -14.34
CA ILE A 21 1.03 8.16 -14.62
C ILE A 21 0.50 8.93 -13.40
N GLU A 22 -0.10 8.25 -12.42
CA GLU A 22 -0.62 8.81 -11.16
C GLU A 22 -1.58 10.02 -11.31
N LYS A 23 -2.11 10.29 -12.51
CA LYS A 23 -3.06 11.38 -12.78
C LYS A 23 -4.44 11.15 -12.17
N THR A 24 -4.79 9.89 -11.91
CA THR A 24 -6.08 9.48 -11.35
C THR A 24 -5.86 8.54 -10.17
N PRO A 25 -6.75 8.53 -9.15
CA PRO A 25 -6.60 7.64 -8.01
C PRO A 25 -6.53 6.17 -8.45
N LYS A 26 -5.50 5.46 -7.97
CA LYS A 26 -5.16 4.08 -8.38
C LYS A 26 -6.34 3.11 -8.25
N VAL A 27 -7.20 3.33 -7.25
CA VAL A 27 -8.42 2.54 -7.01
C VAL A 27 -9.38 2.61 -8.21
N TYR A 28 -9.66 3.80 -8.75
CA TYR A 28 -10.57 3.93 -9.89
C TYR A 28 -10.00 3.27 -11.14
N VAL A 29 -8.69 3.41 -11.36
CA VAL A 29 -7.99 2.77 -12.49
C VAL A 29 -8.07 1.25 -12.39
N ALA A 30 -7.73 0.68 -11.23
CA ALA A 30 -7.81 -0.76 -10.99
C ALA A 30 -9.23 -1.32 -11.19
N LEU A 31 -10.25 -0.65 -10.64
CA LEU A 31 -11.66 -1.06 -10.79
C LEU A 31 -12.12 -0.99 -12.25
N SER A 32 -11.72 0.04 -12.99
CA SER A 32 -12.02 0.14 -14.43
C SER A 32 -11.36 -0.97 -15.25
N GLY A 33 -10.13 -1.38 -14.89
CA GLY A 33 -9.44 -2.51 -15.53
C GLY A 33 -10.21 -3.83 -15.34
N VAL A 34 -10.69 -4.09 -14.11
CA VAL A 34 -11.55 -5.25 -13.82
C VAL A 34 -12.87 -5.18 -14.59
N LEU A 35 -13.50 -4.00 -14.64
CA LEU A 35 -14.73 -3.79 -15.40
C LEU A 35 -14.54 -4.09 -16.89
N LEU A 36 -13.43 -3.67 -17.49
CA LEU A 36 -13.11 -3.98 -18.89
C LEU A 36 -12.94 -5.49 -19.11
N LEU A 37 -12.28 -6.21 -18.21
CA LEU A 37 -12.12 -7.67 -18.31
C LEU A 37 -13.47 -8.39 -18.32
N ILE A 38 -14.44 -7.94 -17.50
CA ILE A 38 -15.81 -8.46 -17.49
C ILE A 38 -16.54 -8.12 -18.80
N LEU A 39 -16.49 -6.85 -19.23
CA LEU A 39 -17.19 -6.37 -20.42
C LEU A 39 -16.75 -7.12 -21.69
N PHE A 40 -15.46 -7.43 -21.80
CA PHE A 40 -14.92 -8.22 -22.92
C PHE A 40 -15.07 -9.74 -22.74
N LYS A 41 -15.78 -10.21 -21.70
CA LYS A 41 -16.00 -11.64 -21.39
C LYS A 41 -14.69 -12.45 -21.33
N VAL A 42 -13.63 -11.79 -20.86
CA VAL A 42 -12.35 -12.46 -20.60
C VAL A 42 -12.52 -13.39 -19.41
N TYR A 43 -13.12 -12.86 -18.34
CA TYR A 43 -13.52 -13.58 -17.14
C TYR A 43 -15.01 -13.37 -16.86
N GLU A 44 -15.64 -14.35 -16.24
CA GLU A 44 -17.01 -14.22 -15.73
C GLU A 44 -17.02 -13.58 -14.34
N PHE A 45 -18.13 -12.91 -13.98
CA PHE A 45 -18.22 -12.21 -12.69
C PHE A 45 -18.02 -13.17 -11.50
N GLU A 46 -18.50 -14.41 -11.62
CA GLU A 46 -18.37 -15.44 -10.59
C GLU A 46 -16.91 -15.89 -10.39
N GLU A 47 -16.09 -15.83 -11.43
CA GLU A 47 -14.68 -16.20 -11.36
C GLU A 47 -13.84 -15.15 -10.62
N ILE A 48 -14.26 -13.87 -10.64
CA ILE A 48 -13.50 -12.76 -10.05
C ILE A 48 -13.30 -12.92 -8.55
N HIS A 49 -14.29 -13.45 -7.84
CA HIS A 49 -14.19 -13.66 -6.41
C HIS A 49 -13.02 -14.59 -6.05
N ASN A 50 -12.71 -15.57 -6.91
CA ASN A 50 -11.60 -16.51 -6.69
C ASN A 50 -10.23 -15.86 -6.87
N TYR A 51 -10.15 -14.69 -7.51
CA TYR A 51 -8.92 -13.92 -7.67
C TYR A 51 -8.70 -12.90 -6.55
N ILE A 52 -9.66 -12.75 -5.62
CA ILE A 52 -9.54 -11.85 -4.46
C ILE A 52 -9.03 -12.64 -3.26
N ASP A 53 -7.82 -12.33 -2.81
CA ASP A 53 -7.27 -12.87 -1.58
C ASP A 53 -7.75 -12.07 -0.36
N TRP A 54 -8.83 -12.57 0.26
CA TRP A 54 -9.43 -11.96 1.45
C TRP A 54 -8.55 -12.06 2.69
N ASP A 55 -7.71 -13.08 2.79
CA ASP A 55 -6.81 -13.25 3.93
C ASP A 55 -5.78 -12.12 3.92
N THR A 56 -5.18 -11.84 2.76
CA THR A 56 -4.24 -10.73 2.57
C THR A 56 -4.89 -9.37 2.81
N ILE A 57 -6.09 -9.11 2.24
CA ILE A 57 -6.79 -7.82 2.43
C ILE A 57 -7.12 -7.59 3.91
N SER A 58 -7.65 -8.60 4.59
CA SER A 58 -8.05 -8.52 5.99
C SER A 58 -6.83 -8.33 6.91
N PHE A 59 -5.73 -9.02 6.60
CA PHE A 59 -4.46 -8.86 7.31
C PHE A 59 -3.89 -7.44 7.18
N LEU A 60 -3.79 -6.92 5.96
CA LEU A 60 -3.31 -5.55 5.71
C LEU A 60 -4.22 -4.51 6.38
N PHE A 61 -5.54 -4.68 6.29
CA PHE A 61 -6.50 -3.84 6.98
C PHE A 61 -6.28 -3.83 8.51
N GLY A 62 -6.04 -5.00 9.10
CA GLY A 62 -5.74 -5.13 10.53
C GLY A 62 -4.46 -4.39 10.94
N ILE A 63 -3.38 -4.52 10.16
CA ILE A 63 -2.13 -3.77 10.40
C ILE A 63 -2.39 -2.27 10.32
N PHE A 64 -3.04 -1.79 9.25
CA PHE A 64 -3.35 -0.36 9.11
C PHE A 64 -4.19 0.18 10.26
N LEU A 65 -5.14 -0.61 10.77
CA LEU A 65 -5.96 -0.22 11.93
C LEU A 65 -5.11 -0.08 13.19
N ILE A 66 -4.25 -1.06 13.50
CA ILE A 66 -3.35 -1.02 14.68
C ILE A 66 -2.41 0.19 14.58
N VAL A 67 -1.84 0.41 13.41
CA VAL A 67 -0.95 1.55 13.13
C VAL A 67 -1.69 2.87 13.34
N LYS A 68 -2.92 2.99 12.82
CA LYS A 68 -3.71 4.22 12.95
C LYS A 68 -4.07 4.52 14.41
N VAL A 69 -4.43 3.51 15.19
CA VAL A 69 -4.70 3.67 16.63
C VAL A 69 -3.44 4.11 17.38
N THR A 70 -2.29 3.53 17.05
CA THR A 70 -0.98 3.87 17.63
C THR A 70 -0.56 5.31 17.29
N GLU A 71 -0.85 5.76 16.07
CA GLU A 71 -0.64 7.13 15.63
C GLU A 71 -1.51 8.11 16.42
N ILE A 72 -2.82 7.85 16.50
CA ILE A 72 -3.79 8.71 17.21
C ILE A 72 -3.50 8.75 18.71
N SER A 73 -2.97 7.67 19.31
CA SER A 73 -2.58 7.67 20.72
C SER A 73 -1.35 8.54 21.01
N GLY A 74 -0.69 9.09 19.99
CA GLY A 74 0.51 9.92 20.13
C GLY A 74 1.78 9.13 20.43
N PHE A 75 1.79 7.82 20.20
CA PHE A 75 2.94 6.96 20.51
C PHE A 75 4.21 7.41 19.78
N PHE A 76 4.12 7.67 18.46
CA PHE A 76 5.26 8.12 17.66
C PHE A 76 5.77 9.50 18.10
N ASN A 77 4.87 10.41 18.52
CA ASN A 77 5.24 11.72 19.06
C ASN A 77 5.96 11.60 20.41
N TYR A 78 5.47 10.73 21.29
CA TYR A 78 6.15 10.45 22.56
C TYR A 78 7.55 9.86 22.32
N LEU A 79 7.66 8.90 21.40
CA LEU A 79 8.90 8.22 21.06
C LEU A 79 9.93 9.20 20.46
N SER A 80 9.52 10.05 19.52
CA SER A 80 10.39 11.03 18.88
C SER A 80 10.95 12.04 19.89
N ILE A 81 10.11 12.61 20.76
CA ILE A 81 10.54 13.55 21.81
C ILE A 81 11.52 12.88 22.79
N LYS A 82 11.25 11.62 23.18
CA LYS A 82 12.12 10.88 24.09
C LYS A 82 13.50 10.62 23.49
N ILE A 83 13.56 10.31 22.20
CA ILE A 83 14.82 10.11 21.46
C ILE A 83 15.58 11.42 21.32
N ILE A 84 14.91 12.50 20.91
CA ILE A 84 15.54 13.84 20.76
C ILE A 84 16.20 14.28 22.07
N LYS A 85 15.49 14.11 23.20
CA LYS A 85 16.02 14.40 24.54
C LYS A 85 17.25 13.54 24.85
N LYS A 86 17.22 12.24 24.52
CA LYS A 86 18.35 11.31 24.73
C LYS A 86 19.56 11.64 23.85
N LEU A 87 19.33 12.26 22.69
CA LEU A 87 20.38 12.68 21.75
C LEU A 87 20.87 14.11 22.00
N ASN A 88 20.47 14.75 23.10
CA ASN A 88 20.84 16.12 23.47
C ASN A 88 20.57 17.16 22.36
N TYR A 89 19.49 16.98 21.59
CA TYR A 89 19.11 17.89 20.49
C TYR A 89 20.19 18.06 19.40
N ASP A 90 21.14 17.12 19.32
CA ASP A 90 22.18 17.12 18.29
C ASP A 90 21.60 16.70 16.94
N ILE A 91 21.60 17.64 15.99
CA ILE A 91 20.99 17.47 14.67
C ILE A 91 21.60 16.29 13.91
N VAL A 92 22.93 16.09 13.97
CA VAL A 92 23.62 15.02 13.25
C VAL A 92 23.23 13.67 13.82
N LYS A 93 23.17 13.57 15.16
CA LYS A 93 22.74 12.32 15.82
C LYS A 93 21.29 12.00 15.53
N ILE A 94 20.40 12.99 15.56
CA ILE A 94 18.98 12.82 15.24
C ILE A 94 18.81 12.34 13.80
N PHE A 95 19.50 12.97 12.86
CA PHE A 95 19.48 12.61 11.44
C PHE A 95 19.93 11.17 11.19
N LEU A 96 20.89 10.65 11.95
CA LEU A 96 21.31 9.25 11.88
C LEU A 96 20.33 8.29 12.58
N PHE A 97 19.79 8.68 13.74
CA PHE A 97 18.96 7.79 14.56
C PHE A 97 17.54 7.60 14.04
N PHE A 98 16.92 8.64 13.47
CA PHE A 98 15.52 8.54 13.02
C PHE A 98 15.35 7.55 11.85
N PRO A 99 16.21 7.54 10.81
CA PRO A 99 16.17 6.51 9.78
C PRO A 99 16.42 5.10 10.32
N LEU A 100 17.30 4.93 11.32
CA LEU A 100 17.52 3.64 11.97
C LEU A 100 16.29 3.18 12.77
N LEU A 101 15.63 4.13 13.44
CA LEU A 101 14.37 3.87 14.12
C LEU A 101 13.27 3.49 13.12
N ALA A 102 13.15 4.23 12.01
CA ALA A 102 12.20 3.93 10.96
C ALA A 102 12.47 2.56 10.32
N TRP A 103 13.73 2.24 10.04
CA TRP A 103 14.15 0.92 9.58
C TRP A 103 13.81 -0.20 10.57
N PHE A 104 13.96 0.04 11.87
CA PHE A 104 13.58 -0.94 12.90
C PHE A 104 12.05 -1.11 13.01
N LEU A 105 11.31 -0.01 12.93
CA LEU A 105 9.85 0.00 13.05
C LEU A 105 9.13 -0.46 11.78
N SER A 106 9.75 -0.36 10.60
CA SER A 106 9.14 -0.75 9.31
C SER A 106 8.83 -2.25 9.20
N GLY A 107 9.44 -3.08 10.05
CA GLY A 107 9.08 -4.50 10.17
C GLY A 107 7.74 -4.75 10.86
N PHE A 108 7.21 -3.76 11.57
CA PHE A 108 5.96 -3.86 12.35
C PHE A 108 4.87 -2.92 11.83
N VAL A 109 5.27 -1.81 11.21
CA VAL A 109 4.40 -0.72 10.75
C VAL A 109 4.72 -0.45 9.29
N ASP A 110 3.70 -0.12 8.50
CA ASP A 110 3.91 0.26 7.09
C ASP A 110 4.92 1.42 7.00
N SER A 111 5.92 1.28 6.12
CA SER A 111 6.98 2.26 5.88
C SER A 111 6.47 3.60 5.37
N ILE A 112 5.22 3.67 4.89
CA ILE A 112 4.56 4.93 4.52
C ILE A 112 4.18 5.73 5.78
N THR A 113 3.97 5.07 6.92
CA THR A 113 3.46 5.70 8.15
C THR A 113 4.55 6.09 9.16
N VAL A 114 5.73 5.44 9.10
CA VAL A 114 6.87 5.70 9.99
C VAL A 114 7.86 6.68 9.37
#